data_AF-A0A960V9C6-F1
#
_entry.id   AF-A0A960V9C6-F1
#
_cell.length_a   1.000
_cell.length_b   1.000
_cell.length_c   1.000
_cell.angle_alpha   90.00
_cell.angle_beta   90.00
_cell.angle_gamma   90.00
#
_symmetry.space_group_name_H-M   'P 1'
#
loop_
_entity.id
_entity.type
_entity.pdbx_description
1 polymer ?
#
loop_
_entity_poly.entity_id
_entity_poly.type
_entity_poly.pdbx_seq_one_letter_code
_entity_poly.pdbx_strand_id
1 'polypeptide(L)'
;MAGNNYIKPISVKTFNCPNCASNVKVRVQGQSLTVVCMSCKSIIDTSDENLKILQKINDKKSRRQYIPFGARGVINDVIWEVIGYLEKKDVKYNFYWSEYLLFNPYKGYRWLAESDGHWNFFTTIKDKPFKKKSTQKYVVYDNKKFSIFNRGNIEVSYVMGEFYWKVRIGTISKASDYISPPYMLSSEELKSEIVWSKGVYVSPDEIKKTFNVEKVPSPYGVGPNQESPHIKNHTFVKKSYYLMLLLLFTFQSFFCFGSKGNVVYKSVFQFHGGDNDKPKKSGSFEVNADSKNMELKLASPVDNNWVEINIAMVNEKTGDTIEVIHGLEYYHGYSDGEKWTEGSQS
;
A
#
# COMPACT_ATOMS: atom_id res chain seq x y z
N MET A 1 7.68 36.21 25.42
CA MET A 1 7.36 37.50 24.76
C MET A 1 6.74 37.18 23.41
N ALA A 2 5.41 37.21 23.32
CA ALA A 2 4.70 36.93 22.06
C ALA A 2 4.79 38.17 21.17
N GLY A 3 5.66 38.12 20.15
CA GLY A 3 5.72 39.15 19.14
C GLY A 3 4.39 39.19 18.38
N ASN A 4 3.70 40.32 18.45
CA ASN A 4 2.55 40.62 17.60
C ASN A 4 3.02 40.57 16.14
N ASN A 5 2.78 39.44 15.46
CA ASN A 5 2.98 39.28 14.03
C ASN A 5 1.92 40.08 13.26
N TYR A 6 2.06 41.41 13.30
CA TYR A 6 1.23 42.34 12.54
C TYR A 6 1.56 42.20 11.06
N ILE A 7 0.77 41.41 10.33
CA ILE A 7 0.89 41.32 8.88
C ILE A 7 0.11 42.49 8.28
N LYS A 8 0.81 43.30 7.47
CA LYS A 8 0.18 44.38 6.69
C LYS A 8 -1.04 43.83 5.95
N PRO A 9 -2.23 44.46 6.04
CA PRO A 9 -3.40 43.99 5.35
C PRO A 9 -3.11 43.91 3.84
N ILE A 10 -3.38 42.74 3.27
CA ILE A 10 -3.26 42.49 1.84
C ILE A 10 -4.18 43.49 1.12
N SER A 11 -3.64 44.27 0.18
CA SER A 11 -4.40 45.27 -0.57
C SER A 11 -5.35 44.58 -1.54
N VAL A 12 -6.66 44.66 -1.26
CA VAL A 12 -7.69 44.05 -2.10
C VAL A 12 -8.06 45.00 -3.24
N LYS A 13 -7.87 44.57 -4.49
CA LYS A 13 -8.42 45.24 -5.66
C LYS A 13 -9.80 44.66 -5.99
N THR A 14 -10.73 45.50 -6.39
CA THR A 14 -12.05 45.08 -6.84
C THR A 14 -12.29 45.50 -8.28
N PHE A 15 -12.96 44.65 -9.06
CA PHE A 15 -13.42 44.98 -10.40
C PHE A 15 -14.75 44.27 -10.70
N ASN A 16 -15.48 44.75 -11.69
CA ASN A 16 -16.73 44.11 -12.12
C ASN A 16 -16.45 43.00 -13.11
N CYS A 17 -17.00 41.82 -12.88
CA CYS A 17 -16.87 40.69 -13.79
C CYS A 17 -17.39 41.07 -15.19
N PRO A 18 -16.59 40.92 -16.26
CA PRO A 18 -17.01 41.30 -17.62
C PRO A 18 -18.13 40.42 -18.17
N ASN A 19 -18.40 39.25 -17.55
CA ASN A 19 -19.46 38.35 -17.97
C ASN A 19 -20.82 38.60 -17.29
N CYS A 20 -20.82 38.99 -16.00
CA CYS A 20 -22.05 39.07 -15.21
C CYS A 20 -22.14 40.28 -14.27
N ALA A 21 -21.19 41.23 -14.40
CA ALA A 21 -21.11 42.47 -13.63
C ALA A 21 -20.97 42.33 -12.10
N SER A 22 -20.86 41.12 -11.55
CA SER A 22 -20.64 40.91 -10.12
C SER A 22 -19.28 41.46 -9.67
N ASN A 23 -19.21 41.96 -8.44
CA ASN A 23 -17.96 42.45 -7.86
C ASN A 23 -16.99 41.29 -7.58
N VAL A 24 -15.85 41.29 -8.25
CA VAL A 24 -14.74 40.34 -8.07
C VAL A 24 -13.67 40.99 -7.19
N LYS A 25 -13.33 40.32 -6.09
CA LYS A 25 -12.27 40.72 -5.17
C LYS A 25 -10.99 39.95 -5.50
N VAL A 26 -9.88 40.68 -5.64
CA VAL A 26 -8.53 40.13 -5.83
C VAL A 26 -7.69 40.54 -4.64
N ARG A 27 -7.26 39.57 -3.85
CA ARG A 27 -6.44 39.76 -2.66
C ARG A 27 -5.00 39.99 -3.07
N VAL A 28 -4.43 39.17 -3.96
CA VAL A 28 -3.01 39.29 -4.30
C VAL A 28 -2.80 40.14 -5.56
N GLN A 29 -3.07 41.44 -5.44
CA GLN A 29 -2.92 42.38 -6.55
C GLN A 29 -1.51 42.35 -7.15
N GLY A 30 -1.42 42.31 -8.48
CA GLY A 30 -0.17 42.34 -9.25
C GLY A 30 0.59 41.00 -9.32
N GLN A 31 0.15 39.98 -8.58
CA GLN A 31 0.72 38.63 -8.65
C GLN A 31 -0.31 37.59 -9.09
N SER A 32 -1.60 37.81 -8.84
CA SER A 32 -2.68 37.00 -9.41
C SER A 32 -2.80 37.28 -10.91
N LEU A 33 -2.51 36.27 -11.73
CA LEU A 33 -2.70 36.32 -13.20
C LEU A 33 -4.08 35.84 -13.61
N THR A 34 -4.77 35.09 -12.75
CA THR A 34 -6.12 34.61 -13.03
C THR A 34 -6.97 34.61 -11.78
N VAL A 35 -8.23 35.00 -11.94
CA VAL A 35 -9.24 35.00 -10.88
C VAL A 35 -10.54 34.41 -11.40
N VAL A 36 -11.15 33.52 -10.61
CA VAL A 36 -12.45 32.93 -10.92
C VAL A 36 -13.55 33.76 -10.26
N CYS A 37 -14.49 34.24 -11.07
CA CYS A 37 -15.67 34.95 -10.56
C CYS A 37 -16.55 33.99 -9.74
N MET A 38 -16.83 34.33 -8.48
CA MET A 38 -17.60 33.49 -7.57
C MET A 38 -19.09 33.39 -7.96
N SER A 39 -19.62 34.37 -8.69
CA SER A 39 -21.03 34.41 -9.10
C SER A 39 -21.31 33.60 -10.36
N CYS A 40 -20.53 33.80 -11.44
CA CYS A 40 -20.77 33.14 -12.73
C CYS A 40 -19.69 32.13 -13.13
N LYS A 41 -18.70 31.88 -12.26
CA LYS A 41 -17.61 30.93 -12.47
C LYS A 41 -16.82 31.16 -13.77
N SER A 42 -16.74 32.41 -14.23
CA SER A 42 -15.85 32.78 -15.33
C SER A 42 -14.42 32.91 -14.83
N ILE A 43 -13.49 32.27 -15.55
CA ILE A 43 -12.04 32.39 -15.34
C ILE A 43 -11.57 33.64 -16.08
N ILE A 44 -11.05 34.62 -15.35
CA ILE A 44 -10.72 35.95 -15.84
C ILE A 44 -9.20 36.15 -15.79
N ASP A 45 -8.61 36.60 -16.89
CA ASP A 45 -7.22 37.04 -16.96
C ASP A 45 -7.08 38.42 -16.33
N THR A 46 -6.43 38.50 -15.17
CA THR A 46 -6.20 39.76 -14.45
C THR A 46 -4.89 40.44 -14.84
N SER A 47 -4.10 39.81 -15.71
CA SER A 47 -2.91 40.43 -16.31
C SER A 47 -3.23 41.25 -17.56
N ASP A 48 -4.40 41.02 -18.16
CA ASP A 48 -4.93 41.80 -19.29
C ASP A 48 -5.73 42.98 -18.76
N GLU A 49 -5.45 44.19 -19.24
CA GLU A 49 -6.18 45.41 -18.87
C GLU A 49 -7.67 45.34 -19.20
N ASN A 50 -8.04 44.56 -20.23
CA ASN A 50 -9.41 44.35 -20.66
C ASN A 50 -10.12 43.22 -19.88
N LEU A 51 -9.46 42.60 -18.89
CA LEU A 51 -10.01 41.53 -18.06
C LEU A 51 -10.58 40.38 -18.88
N LYS A 52 -9.84 39.87 -19.86
CA LYS A 52 -10.31 38.87 -20.80
C LYS A 52 -10.83 37.61 -20.11
N ILE A 53 -11.98 37.09 -20.54
CA ILE A 53 -12.50 35.79 -20.10
C ILE A 53 -11.71 34.68 -20.79
N LEU A 54 -11.01 33.85 -20.00
CA LEU A 54 -10.24 32.71 -20.49
C LEU A 54 -11.13 31.48 -20.72
N GLN A 55 -12.05 31.22 -19.80
CA GLN A 55 -12.93 30.05 -19.83
C GLN A 55 -14.17 30.30 -18.95
N LYS A 56 -15.26 29.58 -19.21
CA LYS A 56 -16.45 29.53 -18.36
C LYS A 56 -16.61 28.13 -17.79
N ILE A 57 -16.80 28.02 -16.48
CA ILE A 57 -16.99 26.74 -15.81
C ILE A 57 -18.48 26.39 -15.82
N ASN A 58 -18.86 25.44 -16.66
CA ASN A 58 -20.24 24.93 -16.76
C ASN A 58 -20.54 23.77 -15.78
N ASP A 59 -19.82 23.70 -14.66
CA ASP A 59 -20.06 22.67 -13.64
C ASP A 59 -21.21 23.09 -12.71
N LYS A 60 -22.29 22.31 -12.74
CA LYS A 60 -23.45 22.45 -11.85
C LYS A 60 -23.24 21.74 -10.50
N LYS A 61 -22.24 20.86 -10.39
CA LYS A 61 -21.97 20.14 -9.14
C LYS A 61 -21.41 21.11 -8.10
N SER A 62 -22.03 21.07 -6.91
CA SER A 62 -21.46 21.73 -5.74
C SER A 62 -20.24 20.92 -5.30
N ARG A 63 -19.06 21.55 -5.30
CA ARG A 63 -17.82 20.97 -4.79
C ARG A 63 -17.66 21.36 -3.32
N ARG A 64 -17.25 20.41 -2.48
CA ARG A 64 -17.17 20.64 -1.03
C ARG A 64 -15.79 21.19 -0.68
N GLN A 65 -15.66 22.50 -0.78
CA GLN A 65 -14.52 23.23 -0.24
C GLN A 65 -14.63 23.25 1.30
N TYR A 66 -13.68 22.62 2.00
CA TYR A 66 -13.68 22.54 3.47
C TYR A 66 -13.06 23.77 4.13
N ILE A 67 -12.08 24.38 3.46
CA ILE A 67 -11.38 25.57 3.96
C ILE A 67 -11.80 26.78 3.11
N PRO A 68 -12.52 27.76 3.67
CA PRO A 68 -13.07 28.87 2.89
C PRO A 68 -11.96 29.84 2.44
N PHE A 69 -12.21 30.56 1.35
CA PHE A 69 -11.32 31.63 0.90
C PHE A 69 -11.20 32.74 1.94
N GLY A 70 -10.00 33.26 2.14
CA GLY A 70 -9.68 34.23 3.18
C GLY A 70 -9.48 33.62 4.57
N ALA A 71 -9.71 32.32 4.75
CA ALA A 71 -9.31 31.63 5.98
C ALA A 71 -7.81 31.80 6.19
N ARG A 72 -7.43 32.08 7.44
CA ARG A 72 -6.03 32.26 7.84
C ARG A 72 -5.67 31.23 8.90
N GLY A 73 -4.46 30.69 8.78
CA GLY A 73 -3.93 29.72 9.72
C GLY A 73 -2.42 29.76 9.81
N VAL A 74 -1.88 29.34 10.94
CA VAL A 74 -0.43 29.30 11.18
C VAL A 74 0.09 27.89 10.91
N ILE A 75 1.04 27.76 9.96
CA ILE A 75 1.77 26.52 9.69
C ILE A 75 3.25 26.86 9.65
N ASN A 76 4.07 26.14 10.43
CA ASN A 76 5.51 26.39 10.59
C ASN A 76 5.83 27.85 10.95
N ASP A 77 5.12 28.39 11.95
CA ASP A 77 5.27 29.77 12.46
C ASP A 77 4.99 30.88 11.42
N VAL A 78 4.37 30.54 10.29
CA VAL A 78 3.98 31.48 9.24
C VAL A 78 2.47 31.47 9.08
N ILE A 79 1.86 32.66 9.06
CA ILE A 79 0.43 32.81 8.74
C ILE A 79 0.24 32.68 7.24
N TRP A 80 -0.70 31.83 6.85
CA TRP A 80 -1.08 31.58 5.47
C TRP A 80 -2.55 31.94 5.26
N GLU A 81 -2.87 32.62 4.16
CA GLU A 81 -4.25 32.90 3.73
C GLU A 81 -4.64 32.02 2.54
N VAL A 82 -5.81 31.40 2.60
CA VAL A 82 -6.35 30.61 1.48
C VAL A 82 -6.88 31.54 0.40
N ILE A 83 -6.32 31.49 -0.80
CA ILE A 83 -6.70 32.36 -1.92
C ILE A 83 -7.22 31.61 -3.13
N GLY A 84 -6.90 30.32 -3.27
CA GLY A 84 -7.27 29.51 -4.43
C GLY A 84 -7.63 28.08 -4.03
N TYR A 85 -8.44 27.43 -4.85
CA TYR A 85 -8.87 26.04 -4.71
C TYR A 85 -8.96 25.43 -6.10
N LEU A 86 -8.39 24.25 -6.29
CA LEU A 86 -8.55 23.48 -7.51
C LEU A 86 -8.76 22.02 -7.18
N GLU A 87 -9.39 21.30 -8.10
CA GLU A 87 -9.41 19.84 -8.09
C GLU A 87 -8.62 19.35 -9.29
N LYS A 88 -7.82 18.31 -9.06
CA LYS A 88 -7.16 17.56 -10.11
C LYS A 88 -7.68 16.14 -10.10
N LYS A 89 -7.53 15.46 -11.23
CA LYS A 89 -7.78 14.04 -11.33
C LYS A 89 -6.65 13.32 -12.03
N ASP A 90 -6.43 12.07 -11.67
CA ASP A 90 -5.66 11.14 -12.49
C ASP A 90 -6.48 10.77 -13.73
N VAL A 91 -5.88 10.93 -14.92
CA VAL A 91 -6.56 10.71 -16.19
C VAL A 91 -6.90 9.23 -16.41
N LYS A 92 -6.07 8.31 -15.91
CA LYS A 92 -6.23 6.86 -16.13
C LYS A 92 -7.23 6.25 -15.16
N TYR A 93 -7.13 6.61 -13.89
CA TYR A 93 -7.93 6.00 -12.81
C TYR A 93 -9.14 6.85 -12.41
N ASN A 94 -9.26 8.06 -12.95
CA ASN A 94 -10.34 9.01 -12.61
C ASN A 94 -10.46 9.23 -11.09
N PHE A 95 -9.31 9.24 -10.42
CA PHE A 95 -9.17 9.52 -8.99
C PHE A 95 -8.99 11.02 -8.78
N TYR A 96 -9.65 11.62 -7.79
CA TYR A 96 -9.67 13.07 -7.58
C TYR A 96 -9.01 13.46 -6.26
N TRP A 97 -8.35 14.62 -6.25
CA TRP A 97 -7.87 15.27 -5.03
C TRP A 97 -8.05 16.78 -5.14
N SER A 98 -8.05 17.42 -3.98
CA SER A 98 -8.23 18.87 -3.85
C SER A 98 -6.90 19.54 -3.51
N GLU A 99 -6.64 20.72 -4.06
CA GLU A 99 -5.48 21.54 -3.72
C GLU A 99 -5.92 22.96 -3.38
N TYR A 100 -5.49 23.46 -2.23
CA TYR A 100 -5.71 24.82 -1.77
C TYR A 100 -4.43 25.64 -1.96
N LEU A 101 -4.54 26.77 -2.62
CA LEU A 101 -3.46 27.73 -2.77
C LEU A 101 -3.43 28.66 -1.56
N LEU A 102 -2.30 28.65 -0.88
CA LEU A 102 -1.99 29.47 0.28
C LEU A 102 -1.04 30.59 -0.12
N PHE A 103 -1.25 31.77 0.45
CA PHE A 103 -0.39 32.93 0.23
C PHE A 103 0.08 33.56 1.53
N ASN A 104 1.34 34.01 1.51
CA ASN A 104 1.92 34.89 2.49
C ASN A 104 2.76 35.97 1.76
N PRO A 105 2.61 37.26 2.09
CA PRO A 105 3.28 38.34 1.36
C PRO A 105 4.81 38.30 1.42
N TYR A 106 5.40 37.62 2.42
CA TYR A 106 6.84 37.52 2.61
C TYR A 106 7.41 36.15 2.20
N LYS A 107 6.59 35.10 2.23
CA LYS A 107 7.01 33.70 1.97
C LYS A 107 6.50 33.16 0.64
N GLY A 108 5.70 33.93 -0.09
CA GLY A 108 5.13 33.57 -1.40
C GLY A 108 3.98 32.59 -1.27
N TYR A 109 3.97 31.58 -2.15
CA TYR A 109 2.88 30.61 -2.27
C TYR A 109 3.20 29.26 -1.65
N ARG A 110 2.19 28.59 -1.11
CA ARG A 110 2.23 27.19 -0.65
C ARG A 110 0.98 26.47 -1.07
N TRP A 111 1.04 25.15 -1.05
CA TRP A 111 -0.08 24.30 -1.42
C TRP A 111 -0.47 23.44 -0.25
N LEU A 112 -1.77 23.26 -0.06
CA LEU A 112 -2.30 22.24 0.82
C LEU A 112 -3.12 21.28 -0.02
N ALA A 113 -2.65 20.05 -0.16
CA ALA A 113 -3.33 19.01 -0.92
C ALA A 113 -4.08 18.06 0.00
N GLU A 114 -5.30 17.68 -0.39
CA GLU A 114 -6.16 16.72 0.32
C GLU A 114 -6.56 15.60 -0.62
N SER A 115 -6.28 14.37 -0.20
CA SER A 115 -6.59 13.15 -0.93
C SER A 115 -7.06 12.09 0.07
N ASP A 116 -8.29 11.59 -0.08
CA ASP A 116 -8.90 10.59 0.81
C ASP A 116 -8.80 10.96 2.32
N GLY A 117 -8.95 12.25 2.63
CA GLY A 117 -8.82 12.80 3.99
C GLY A 117 -7.39 12.89 4.53
N HIS A 118 -6.38 12.56 3.73
CA HIS A 118 -4.98 12.78 4.05
C HIS A 118 -4.49 14.13 3.51
N TRP A 119 -3.82 14.91 4.35
CA TRP A 119 -3.42 16.27 4.04
C TRP A 119 -1.90 16.41 3.92
N ASN A 120 -1.47 17.23 2.96
CA ASN A 120 -0.05 17.50 2.71
C ASN A 120 0.20 18.99 2.48
N PHE A 121 1.13 19.57 3.25
CA PHE A 121 1.59 20.94 3.06
C PHE A 121 2.84 20.95 2.16
N PHE A 122 2.70 21.52 0.98
CA PHE A 122 3.70 21.53 -0.08
C PHE A 122 4.39 22.89 -0.23
N THR A 123 5.72 22.82 -0.33
CA THR A 123 6.61 23.93 -0.64
C THR A 123 7.33 23.66 -1.95
N THR A 124 7.25 24.56 -2.92
CA THR A 124 8.04 24.48 -4.16
C THR A 124 9.54 24.54 -3.85
N ILE A 125 10.33 23.63 -4.42
CA ILE A 125 11.77 23.56 -4.27
C ILE A 125 12.45 23.98 -5.57
N LYS A 126 13.56 24.71 -5.45
CA LYS A 126 14.36 25.16 -6.61
C LYS A 126 15.37 24.10 -7.05
N ASP A 127 15.90 23.34 -6.10
CA ASP A 127 16.92 22.33 -6.34
C ASP A 127 16.29 21.05 -6.88
N LYS A 128 16.68 20.65 -8.09
CA LYS A 128 16.19 19.41 -8.72
C LYS A 128 16.75 18.19 -7.97
N PRO A 129 15.92 17.20 -7.58
CA PRO A 129 16.34 16.07 -6.75
C PRO A 129 17.12 14.98 -7.49
N PHE A 130 17.64 15.26 -8.68
CA PHE A 130 18.42 14.32 -9.49
C PHE A 130 19.91 14.45 -9.21
N LYS A 131 20.37 13.89 -8.09
CA LYS A 131 21.80 13.64 -7.85
C LYS A 131 22.26 12.41 -8.67
N LYS A 132 23.58 12.24 -8.89
CA LYS A 132 24.19 11.06 -9.59
C LYS A 132 23.67 9.69 -9.11
N LYS A 133 23.18 9.59 -7.86
CA LYS A 133 22.62 8.37 -7.26
C LYS A 133 21.13 8.13 -7.52
N SER A 134 20.46 8.99 -8.29
CA SER A 134 19.01 8.86 -8.55
C SER A 134 18.74 7.82 -9.64
N THR A 135 17.60 7.13 -9.55
CA THR A 135 17.18 6.12 -10.54
C THR A 135 15.71 6.30 -10.90
N GLN A 136 15.18 5.51 -11.83
CA GLN A 136 13.74 5.51 -12.11
C GLN A 136 12.88 5.11 -10.90
N LYS A 137 13.42 4.40 -9.90
CA LYS A 137 12.69 3.91 -8.73
C LYS A 137 12.77 4.81 -7.51
N TYR A 138 13.75 5.71 -7.45
CA TYR A 138 13.92 6.63 -6.31
C TYR A 138 14.75 7.85 -6.68
N VAL A 139 14.53 8.93 -5.96
CA VAL A 139 15.34 10.16 -6.02
C VAL A 139 16.00 10.44 -4.68
N VAL A 140 17.09 11.21 -4.68
CA VAL A 140 17.81 11.58 -3.45
C VAL A 140 17.79 13.08 -3.30
N TYR A 141 17.18 13.54 -2.21
CA TYR A 141 17.04 14.96 -1.87
C TYR A 141 17.32 15.14 -0.39
N ASP A 142 18.08 16.18 -0.04
CA ASP A 142 18.39 16.49 1.38
C ASP A 142 18.95 15.28 2.15
N ASN A 143 19.84 14.52 1.50
CA ASN A 143 20.45 13.27 1.99
C ASN A 143 19.45 12.16 2.37
N LYS A 144 18.18 12.28 1.96
CA LYS A 144 17.15 11.25 2.13
C LYS A 144 16.80 10.61 0.80
N LYS A 145 16.49 9.31 0.86
CA LYS A 145 15.98 8.53 -0.27
C LYS A 145 14.46 8.64 -0.31
N PHE A 146 13.92 9.04 -1.45
CA PHE A 146 12.50 9.08 -1.73
C PHE A 146 12.17 8.04 -2.79
N SER A 147 11.38 7.03 -2.44
CA SER A 147 10.98 5.95 -3.35
C SER A 147 9.78 6.39 -4.19
N ILE A 148 9.72 6.00 -5.46
CA ILE A 148 8.55 6.30 -6.30
C ILE A 148 7.29 5.69 -5.69
N PHE A 149 6.24 6.50 -5.59
CA PHE A 149 4.91 6.10 -5.13
C PHE A 149 3.93 6.04 -6.30
N ASN A 150 3.82 7.13 -7.05
CA ASN A 150 2.90 7.21 -8.18
C ASN A 150 3.49 7.97 -9.37
N ARG A 151 3.05 7.61 -10.58
CA ARG A 151 3.30 8.35 -11.82
C ARG A 151 2.06 8.28 -12.71
N GLY A 152 1.65 9.43 -13.21
CA GLY A 152 0.44 9.50 -14.03
C GLY A 152 0.32 10.81 -14.77
N ASN A 153 -0.65 10.86 -15.68
CA ASN A 153 -1.11 12.11 -16.27
C ASN A 153 -2.22 12.64 -15.37
N ILE A 154 -2.13 13.91 -15.00
CA ILE A 154 -3.09 14.58 -14.13
C ILE A 154 -3.77 15.69 -14.92
N GLU A 155 -5.06 15.91 -14.66
CA GLU A 155 -5.85 16.93 -15.33
C GLU A 155 -6.48 17.87 -14.30
N VAL A 156 -6.38 19.18 -14.52
CA VAL A 156 -7.14 20.18 -13.74
C VAL A 156 -8.62 20.06 -14.11
N SER A 157 -9.45 19.60 -13.18
CA SER A 157 -10.88 19.35 -13.40
C SER A 157 -11.78 20.47 -12.89
N TYR A 158 -11.31 21.24 -11.90
CA TYR A 158 -12.06 22.34 -11.31
C TYR A 158 -11.14 23.41 -10.74
N VAL A 159 -11.60 24.68 -10.71
CA VAL A 159 -10.81 25.79 -10.21
C VAL A 159 -11.69 26.92 -9.66
N MET A 160 -11.29 27.52 -8.54
CA MET A 160 -11.91 28.67 -7.89
C MET A 160 -10.87 29.53 -7.16
N GLY A 161 -11.16 30.83 -7.00
CA GLY A 161 -10.27 31.78 -6.34
C GLY A 161 -9.21 32.36 -7.27
N GLU A 162 -8.03 32.65 -6.73
CA GLU A 162 -6.95 33.41 -7.37
C GLU A 162 -5.73 32.53 -7.62
N PHE A 163 -5.04 32.72 -8.75
CA PHE A 163 -3.85 31.95 -9.12
C PHE A 163 -2.76 32.83 -9.73
N TYR A 164 -1.50 32.50 -9.41
CA TYR A 164 -0.31 33.20 -9.92
C TYR A 164 0.10 32.78 -11.35
N TRP A 165 -0.71 31.93 -12.00
CA TRP A 165 -0.55 31.54 -13.40
C TRP A 165 -1.90 31.49 -14.12
N LYS A 166 -1.85 31.41 -15.45
CA LYS A 166 -3.04 31.32 -16.31
C LYS A 166 -3.64 29.92 -16.28
N VAL A 167 -4.30 29.60 -15.18
CA VAL A 167 -4.95 28.30 -14.96
C VAL A 167 -6.07 28.05 -15.97
N ARG A 168 -6.17 26.81 -16.46
CA ARG A 168 -7.22 26.36 -17.39
C ARG A 168 -7.69 24.97 -17.01
N ILE A 169 -9.00 24.76 -17.01
CA ILE A 169 -9.59 23.42 -16.84
C ILE A 169 -9.30 22.60 -18.09
N GLY A 170 -9.00 21.31 -17.91
CA GLY A 170 -8.58 20.40 -18.97
C GLY A 170 -7.08 20.46 -19.26
N THR A 171 -6.30 21.26 -18.53
CA THR A 171 -4.84 21.23 -18.64
C THR A 171 -4.33 19.88 -18.12
N ILE A 172 -3.61 19.15 -18.96
CA ILE A 172 -2.99 17.88 -18.63
C ILE A 172 -1.49 18.09 -18.41
N SER A 173 -0.99 17.63 -17.26
CA SER A 173 0.43 17.61 -16.90
C SER A 173 0.83 16.20 -16.47
N LYS A 174 2.14 15.90 -16.51
CA LYS A 174 2.67 14.62 -16.05
C LYS A 174 3.17 14.77 -14.62
N ALA A 175 2.69 13.93 -13.73
CA ALA A 175 3.06 13.95 -12.32
C ALA A 175 3.93 12.75 -11.94
N SER A 176 4.80 12.93 -10.96
CA SER A 176 5.49 11.84 -10.28
C SER A 176 5.68 12.17 -8.81
N ASP A 177 5.16 11.30 -7.95
CA ASP A 177 5.23 11.44 -6.50
C ASP A 177 6.20 10.41 -5.92
N TYR A 178 7.10 10.86 -5.06
CA TYR A 178 8.08 10.06 -4.36
C TYR A 178 7.94 10.27 -2.87
N ILE A 179 8.01 9.20 -2.07
CA ILE A 179 7.74 9.24 -0.64
C ILE A 179 8.96 8.85 0.18
N SER A 180 9.10 9.54 1.31
CA SER A 180 10.03 9.23 2.41
C SER A 180 9.33 9.70 3.68
N PRO A 181 8.33 8.95 4.20
CA PRO A 181 7.45 9.40 5.30
C PRO A 181 8.25 10.07 6.43
N PRO A 182 7.83 11.26 6.92
CA PRO A 182 6.56 11.97 6.65
C PRO A 182 6.59 12.86 5.41
N TYR A 183 7.62 12.77 4.59
CA TYR A 183 7.86 13.67 3.46
C TYR A 183 7.41 13.07 2.12
N MET A 184 7.02 13.94 1.21
CA MET A 184 6.76 13.63 -0.20
C MET A 184 7.54 14.61 -1.09
N LEU A 185 8.01 14.16 -2.25
CA LEU A 185 8.42 15.01 -3.36
C LEU A 185 7.48 14.76 -4.52
N SER A 186 6.87 15.82 -5.04
CA SER A 186 6.03 15.76 -6.23
C SER A 186 6.69 16.57 -7.34
N SER A 187 6.75 16.00 -8.53
CA SER A 187 7.12 16.72 -9.74
C SER A 187 5.94 16.83 -10.68
N GLU A 188 5.65 18.03 -11.17
CA GLU A 188 4.64 18.28 -12.18
C GLU A 188 5.33 18.86 -13.43
N GLU A 189 5.20 18.15 -14.55
CA GLU A 189 5.80 18.50 -15.83
C GLU A 189 4.70 18.93 -16.81
N LEU A 190 4.81 20.16 -17.31
CA LEU A 190 3.93 20.73 -18.31
C LEU A 190 4.78 21.29 -19.45
N LYS A 191 4.63 20.70 -20.64
CA LYS A 191 5.45 21.04 -21.83
C LYS A 191 6.95 20.89 -21.53
N SER A 192 7.70 21.99 -21.47
CA SER A 192 9.15 22.02 -21.19
C SER A 192 9.49 22.46 -19.76
N GLU A 193 8.48 22.71 -18.93
CA GLU A 193 8.66 23.18 -17.56
C GLU A 193 8.36 22.05 -16.58
N ILE A 194 9.26 21.86 -15.62
CA ILE A 194 9.07 20.91 -14.52
C ILE A 194 9.17 21.66 -13.19
N VAL A 195 8.13 21.56 -12.38
CA VAL A 195 8.07 22.12 -11.05
C VAL A 195 8.20 21.00 -10.04
N TRP A 196 9.06 21.19 -9.05
CA TRP A 196 9.22 20.27 -7.93
C TRP A 196 8.71 20.89 -6.65
N SER A 197 8.02 20.09 -5.85
CA SER A 197 7.49 20.49 -4.54
C SER A 197 7.80 19.43 -3.49
N LYS A 198 8.15 19.88 -2.29
CA LYS A 198 8.30 19.03 -1.09
C LYS A 198 7.08 19.17 -0.21
N GLY A 199 6.38 18.06 -0.01
CA GLY A 199 5.25 17.90 0.88
C GLY A 199 5.67 17.38 2.25
N VAL A 200 4.96 17.83 3.28
CA VAL A 200 4.99 17.26 4.63
C VAL A 200 3.58 16.85 4.98
N TYR A 201 3.40 15.64 5.50
CA TYR A 201 2.11 15.16 5.97
C TYR A 201 1.62 16.04 7.13
N VAL A 202 0.34 16.43 7.10
CA VAL A 202 -0.34 17.20 8.15
C VAL A 202 -1.58 16.44 8.58
N SER A 203 -1.83 16.36 9.89
CA SER A 203 -3.00 15.63 10.37
C SER A 203 -4.31 16.40 10.13
N PRO A 204 -5.46 15.72 9.93
CA PRO A 204 -6.75 16.41 9.80
C PRO A 204 -7.09 17.29 11.01
N ASP A 205 -6.69 16.87 12.21
CA ASP A 205 -6.89 17.65 13.44
C ASP A 205 -6.08 18.94 13.44
N GLU A 206 -4.84 18.88 12.94
CA GLU A 206 -4.01 20.06 12.76
C GLU A 206 -4.62 21.02 11.72
N ILE A 207 -5.20 20.51 10.62
CA ILE A 207 -5.90 21.35 9.63
C ILE A 207 -7.12 22.05 10.25
N LYS A 208 -7.97 21.33 10.99
CA LYS A 208 -9.12 21.89 11.70
C LYS A 208 -8.71 23.02 12.63
N LYS A 209 -7.68 22.77 13.46
CA LYS A 209 -7.14 23.76 14.40
C LYS A 209 -6.52 24.96 13.68
N THR A 210 -5.75 24.71 12.63
CA THR A 210 -5.00 25.74 11.90
C THR A 210 -5.93 26.76 11.25
N PHE A 211 -6.99 26.30 10.58
CA PHE A 211 -7.90 27.19 9.84
C PHE A 211 -9.22 27.47 10.57
N ASN A 212 -9.37 27.01 11.81
CA ASN A 212 -10.58 27.13 12.62
C ASN A 212 -11.84 26.68 11.87
N VAL A 213 -11.78 25.47 11.27
CA VAL A 213 -12.88 24.86 10.53
C VAL A 213 -13.46 23.69 11.31
N GLU A 214 -14.79 23.54 11.31
CA GLU A 214 -15.47 22.51 12.09
C GLU A 214 -15.20 21.10 11.57
N LYS A 215 -15.15 20.93 10.25
CA LYS A 215 -15.10 19.61 9.59
C LYS A 215 -14.15 19.62 8.41
N VAL A 216 -13.38 18.54 8.32
CA VAL A 216 -12.57 18.11 7.18
C VAL A 216 -12.86 16.63 6.92
N PRO A 217 -12.56 16.06 5.74
CA PRO A 217 -12.75 14.65 5.50
C PRO A 217 -11.97 13.80 6.52
N SER A 218 -12.57 12.69 6.92
CA SER A 218 -11.87 11.70 7.75
C SER A 218 -10.93 10.89 6.86
N PRO A 219 -9.70 10.57 7.32
CA PRO A 219 -8.76 9.78 6.55
C PRO A 219 -9.32 8.39 6.21
N TYR A 220 -9.18 7.99 4.96
CA TYR A 220 -9.50 6.64 4.50
C TYR A 220 -8.22 5.91 4.09
N GLY A 221 -7.99 4.73 4.68
CA GLY A 221 -6.80 3.94 4.40
C GLY A 221 -5.53 4.52 5.02
N VAL A 222 -4.41 4.36 4.32
CA VAL A 222 -3.09 4.86 4.73
C VAL A 222 -2.60 5.87 3.70
N GLY A 223 -2.31 7.09 4.16
CA GLY A 223 -1.83 8.16 3.30
C GLY A 223 -0.45 7.85 2.72
N PRO A 224 -0.10 8.35 1.53
CA PRO A 224 1.13 7.97 0.82
C PRO A 224 2.41 8.17 1.64
N ASN A 225 2.48 9.27 2.40
CA ASN A 225 3.59 9.63 3.26
C ASN A 225 3.19 9.71 4.74
N GLN A 226 2.10 9.03 5.12
CA GLN A 226 1.71 8.90 6.52
C GLN A 226 2.74 8.04 7.26
N GLU A 227 3.26 8.53 8.39
CA GLU A 227 4.13 7.71 9.23
C GLU A 227 3.34 6.56 9.88
N SER A 228 3.98 5.40 9.98
CA SER A 228 3.39 4.27 10.71
C SER A 228 3.23 4.64 12.18
N PRO A 229 2.01 4.55 12.76
CA PRO A 229 1.80 4.73 14.20
C PRO A 229 2.63 3.75 15.05
N HIS A 230 3.01 2.62 14.46
CA HIS A 230 3.72 1.53 15.14
C HIS A 230 5.23 1.54 14.89
N ILE A 231 5.78 2.62 14.33
CA ILE A 231 7.22 2.66 13.99
C ILE A 231 8.12 2.43 15.21
N LYS A 232 7.68 2.86 16.40
CA LYS A 232 8.38 2.63 17.68
C LYS A 232 8.42 1.14 18.07
N ASN A 233 7.40 0.38 17.69
CA ASN A 233 7.29 -1.05 18.01
C ASN A 233 7.99 -1.93 16.97
N HIS A 234 8.43 -1.38 15.84
CA HIS A 234 8.99 -2.14 14.73
C HIS A 234 10.21 -2.98 15.15
N THR A 235 11.08 -2.44 16.00
CA THR A 235 12.24 -3.17 16.52
C THR A 235 11.83 -4.35 17.41
N PHE A 236 10.82 -4.16 18.26
CA PHE A 236 10.27 -5.23 19.10
C PHE A 236 9.65 -6.33 18.23
N VAL A 237 8.77 -5.96 17.30
CA VAL A 237 8.14 -6.91 16.37
C VAL A 237 9.18 -7.70 15.58
N LYS A 238 10.21 -7.02 15.06
CA LYS A 238 11.30 -7.66 14.33
C LYS A 238 12.07 -8.66 15.20
N LYS A 239 12.40 -8.30 16.45
CA LYS A 239 13.07 -9.20 17.40
C LYS A 239 12.19 -10.41 17.73
N SER A 240 10.91 -10.20 18.02
CA SER A 240 9.96 -11.27 18.32
C SER A 240 9.77 -12.21 17.13
N TYR A 241 9.73 -11.68 15.91
CA TYR A 241 9.67 -12.48 14.68
C TYR A 241 10.89 -13.40 14.53
N TYR A 242 12.11 -12.88 14.67
CA TYR A 242 13.31 -13.72 14.58
C TYR A 242 13.45 -14.70 15.73
N LEU A 243 13.02 -14.32 16.94
CA LEU A 243 12.98 -15.24 18.07
C LEU A 243 12.00 -16.39 17.80
N MET A 244 10.83 -16.10 17.25
CA MET A 244 9.85 -17.13 16.89
C MET A 244 10.37 -18.05 15.79
N LEU A 245 11.04 -17.50 14.76
CA LEU A 245 11.70 -18.30 13.73
C LEU A 245 12.79 -19.21 14.31
N LEU A 246 13.61 -18.68 15.22
CA LEU A 246 14.65 -19.47 15.89
C LEU A 246 14.02 -20.61 16.70
N LEU A 247 12.97 -20.32 17.49
CA LEU A 247 12.27 -21.32 18.28
C LEU A 247 11.67 -22.41 17.40
N LEU A 248 10.98 -22.03 16.31
CA LEU A 248 10.44 -22.99 15.35
C LEU A 248 11.52 -23.86 14.70
N PHE A 249 12.65 -23.26 14.31
CA PHE A 249 13.78 -23.99 13.75
C PHE A 249 14.39 -24.97 14.77
N THR A 250 14.59 -24.53 16.02
CA THR A 250 15.12 -25.40 17.08
C THR A 250 14.18 -26.55 17.42
N PHE A 251 12.87 -26.27 17.47
CA PHE A 251 11.84 -27.27 17.70
C PHE A 251 11.85 -28.29 16.57
N GLN A 252 11.75 -27.85 15.31
CA GLN A 252 11.80 -28.75 14.15
C GLN A 252 13.08 -29.60 14.13
N SER A 253 14.24 -28.98 14.40
CA SER A 253 15.53 -29.69 14.47
C SER A 253 15.51 -30.76 15.56
N PHE A 254 14.98 -30.45 16.74
CA PHE A 254 14.87 -31.41 17.84
C PHE A 254 14.04 -32.64 17.45
N PHE A 255 12.93 -32.47 16.74
CA PHE A 255 12.13 -33.60 16.26
C PHE A 255 12.82 -34.39 15.14
N CYS A 256 13.48 -33.72 14.19
CA CYS A 256 14.20 -34.39 13.11
C CYS A 256 15.39 -35.21 13.63
N PHE A 257 16.20 -34.66 14.55
CA PHE A 257 17.35 -35.38 15.13
C PHE A 257 16.95 -36.39 16.21
N GLY A 258 15.81 -36.16 16.87
CA GLY A 258 15.24 -37.07 17.88
C GLY A 258 14.41 -38.21 17.29
N SER A 259 14.29 -38.31 15.97
CA SER A 259 13.66 -39.45 15.28
C SER A 259 14.74 -40.45 14.88
N LYS A 260 14.71 -41.64 15.47
CA LYS A 260 15.58 -42.76 15.08
C LYS A 260 14.71 -43.84 14.45
N GLY A 261 14.92 -44.14 13.17
CA GLY A 261 14.27 -45.23 12.45
C GLY A 261 14.98 -46.55 12.70
N ASN A 262 14.83 -47.12 13.91
CA ASN A 262 15.41 -48.41 14.23
C ASN A 262 14.51 -49.54 13.73
N VAL A 263 15.07 -50.49 12.98
CA VAL A 263 14.35 -51.71 12.60
C VAL A 263 14.38 -52.66 13.81
N VAL A 264 13.24 -52.84 14.46
CA VAL A 264 13.11 -53.73 15.63
C VAL A 264 12.87 -55.20 15.23
N TYR A 265 12.30 -55.44 14.05
CA TYR A 265 12.06 -56.78 13.53
C TYR A 265 12.01 -56.78 12.00
N LYS A 266 12.57 -57.82 11.39
CA LYS A 266 12.50 -58.06 9.94
C LYS A 266 12.52 -59.56 9.68
N SER A 267 11.50 -60.07 8.98
CA SER A 267 11.45 -61.46 8.55
C SER A 267 10.78 -61.59 7.18
N VAL A 268 10.97 -62.75 6.56
CA VAL A 268 10.31 -63.14 5.32
C VAL A 268 9.42 -64.32 5.63
N PHE A 269 8.15 -64.25 5.22
CA PHE A 269 7.20 -65.34 5.33
C PHE A 269 6.84 -65.84 3.94
N GLN A 270 6.72 -67.15 3.79
CA GLN A 270 6.26 -67.79 2.56
C GLN A 270 4.85 -68.33 2.77
N PHE A 271 3.94 -67.92 1.89
CA PHE A 271 2.56 -68.37 1.84
C PHE A 271 2.33 -69.06 0.50
N HIS A 272 1.61 -70.16 0.50
CA HIS A 272 1.21 -70.87 -0.72
C HIS A 272 -0.31 -70.77 -0.90
N GLY A 273 -0.78 -70.90 -2.14
CA GLY A 273 -2.22 -70.92 -2.44
C GLY A 273 -2.93 -72.00 -1.61
N GLY A 274 -3.94 -71.60 -0.82
CA GLY A 274 -4.65 -72.48 0.11
C GLY A 274 -4.22 -72.40 1.58
N ASP A 275 -3.28 -71.52 1.94
CA ASP A 275 -2.88 -71.27 3.34
C ASP A 275 -3.79 -70.26 4.08
N ASN A 276 -5.01 -69.99 3.59
CA ASN A 276 -5.91 -68.94 4.09
C ASN A 276 -6.16 -68.97 5.61
N ASP A 277 -6.19 -70.16 6.22
CA ASP A 277 -6.43 -70.34 7.66
C ASP A 277 -5.20 -70.83 8.44
N LYS A 278 -3.99 -70.68 7.87
CA LYS A 278 -2.74 -71.14 8.50
C LYS A 278 -1.86 -69.96 8.91
N PRO A 279 -2.10 -69.36 10.10
CA PRO A 279 -1.31 -68.21 10.54
C PRO A 279 0.17 -68.60 10.69
N LYS A 280 1.06 -67.73 10.18
CA LYS A 280 2.51 -67.85 10.36
C LYS A 280 2.91 -66.96 11.54
N LYS A 281 3.58 -67.55 12.54
CA LYS A 281 4.03 -66.81 13.73
C LYS A 281 5.43 -66.24 13.51
N SER A 282 5.63 -64.97 13.86
CA SER A 282 6.93 -64.32 13.91
C SER A 282 7.76 -64.79 15.11
N GLY A 283 9.05 -64.48 15.09
CA GLY A 283 9.84 -64.46 16.32
C GLY A 283 9.43 -63.29 17.22
N SER A 284 9.67 -63.42 18.52
CA SER A 284 9.46 -62.34 19.49
C SER A 284 10.51 -61.24 19.28
N PHE A 285 10.12 -59.99 19.46
CA PHE A 285 11.01 -58.84 19.41
C PHE A 285 10.63 -57.83 20.49
N GLU A 286 11.62 -57.07 20.96
CA GLU A 286 11.40 -56.09 22.02
C GLU A 286 11.04 -54.73 21.43
N VAL A 287 9.93 -54.18 21.91
CA VAL A 287 9.55 -52.78 21.68
C VAL A 287 9.80 -52.03 22.98
N ASN A 288 10.85 -51.18 22.98
CA ASN A 288 11.19 -50.37 24.15
C ASN A 288 10.07 -49.36 24.45
N ALA A 289 9.85 -49.04 25.72
CA ALA A 289 8.86 -48.03 26.13
C ALA A 289 9.15 -46.61 25.58
N ASP A 290 10.41 -46.33 25.23
CA ASP A 290 10.83 -45.09 24.57
C ASP A 290 10.58 -45.09 23.04
N SER A 291 10.12 -46.22 22.49
CA SER A 291 9.74 -46.33 21.08
C SER A 291 8.52 -45.45 20.85
N LYS A 292 8.63 -44.50 19.91
CA LYS A 292 7.56 -43.57 19.58
C LYS A 292 6.52 -44.26 18.68
N ASN A 293 6.46 -43.87 17.41
CA ASN A 293 5.57 -44.47 16.43
C ASN A 293 6.24 -45.72 15.83
N MET A 294 5.46 -46.79 15.65
CA MET A 294 5.88 -47.96 14.90
C MET A 294 5.36 -47.86 13.46
N GLU A 295 6.21 -48.22 12.50
CA GLU A 295 5.87 -48.30 11.09
C GLU A 295 5.97 -49.77 10.66
N LEU A 296 4.89 -50.30 10.09
CA LEU A 296 4.86 -51.62 9.49
C LEU A 296 5.09 -51.49 7.99
N LYS A 297 6.16 -52.07 7.48
CA LYS A 297 6.44 -52.17 6.03
C LYS A 297 6.33 -53.60 5.59
N LEU A 298 5.52 -53.83 4.56
CA LEU A 298 5.37 -55.12 3.92
C LEU A 298 5.86 -54.99 2.48
N ALA A 299 6.47 -56.04 1.97
CA ALA A 299 6.81 -56.11 0.56
C ALA A 299 6.56 -57.54 0.07
N SER A 300 6.01 -57.67 -1.13
CA SER A 300 5.70 -58.97 -1.72
C SER A 300 5.98 -58.94 -3.22
N PRO A 301 6.60 -59.99 -3.80
CA PRO A 301 6.87 -60.07 -5.22
C PRO A 301 5.62 -60.45 -6.04
N VAL A 302 4.42 -60.05 -5.60
CA VAL A 302 3.17 -60.29 -6.34
C VAL A 302 3.26 -59.64 -7.71
N ASP A 303 2.88 -60.37 -8.76
CA ASP A 303 2.92 -59.88 -10.13
C ASP A 303 1.71 -60.40 -10.91
N ASN A 304 0.92 -59.48 -11.47
CA ASN A 304 -0.45 -59.74 -11.93
C ASN A 304 -1.26 -60.57 -10.95
N ASN A 305 -1.11 -60.24 -9.66
CA ASN A 305 -1.70 -60.97 -8.55
C ASN A 305 -1.80 -60.07 -7.31
N TRP A 306 -2.48 -60.57 -6.29
CA TRP A 306 -2.67 -59.90 -5.02
C TRP A 306 -2.43 -60.82 -3.83
N VAL A 307 -2.15 -60.23 -2.68
CA VAL A 307 -2.13 -60.90 -1.38
C VAL A 307 -2.69 -59.95 -0.34
N GLU A 308 -3.60 -60.43 0.49
CA GLU A 308 -4.05 -59.72 1.68
C GLU A 308 -3.56 -60.47 2.91
N ILE A 309 -2.94 -59.73 3.83
CA ILE A 309 -2.38 -60.29 5.05
C ILE A 309 -3.08 -59.64 6.23
N ASN A 310 -3.74 -60.45 7.06
CA ASN A 310 -4.18 -60.05 8.39
C ASN A 310 -3.03 -60.27 9.38
N ILE A 311 -2.59 -59.20 10.04
CA ILE A 311 -1.45 -59.17 10.94
C ILE A 311 -1.95 -58.83 12.33
N ALA A 312 -1.82 -59.81 13.24
CA ALA A 312 -2.08 -59.63 14.66
C ALA A 312 -0.76 -59.39 15.41
N MET A 313 -0.59 -58.19 15.95
CA MET A 313 0.51 -57.84 16.85
C MET A 313 0.08 -58.13 18.29
N VAL A 314 0.74 -59.08 18.95
CA VAL A 314 0.38 -59.55 20.29
C VAL A 314 1.45 -59.15 21.31
N ASN A 315 1.05 -58.48 22.39
CA ASN A 315 1.91 -58.26 23.54
C ASN A 315 1.98 -59.53 24.39
N GLU A 316 3.12 -60.20 24.39
CA GLU A 316 3.30 -61.48 25.09
C GLU A 316 3.15 -61.40 26.63
N LYS A 317 3.27 -60.20 27.23
CA LYS A 317 3.14 -60.01 28.68
C LYS A 317 1.71 -59.73 29.13
N THR A 318 0.99 -58.90 28.37
CA THR A 318 -0.38 -58.48 28.75
C THR A 318 -1.46 -59.28 28.03
N GLY A 319 -1.15 -59.88 26.88
CA GLY A 319 -2.10 -60.55 26.00
C GLY A 319 -2.85 -59.60 25.05
N ASP A 320 -2.60 -58.29 25.13
CA ASP A 320 -3.26 -57.31 24.26
C ASP A 320 -2.89 -57.55 22.79
N THR A 321 -3.87 -57.45 21.91
CA THR A 321 -3.70 -57.72 20.48
C THR A 321 -4.21 -56.54 19.64
N ILE A 322 -3.42 -56.13 18.67
CA ILE A 322 -3.78 -55.14 17.65
C ILE A 322 -3.76 -55.83 16.30
N GLU A 323 -4.87 -55.77 15.58
CA GLU A 323 -5.01 -56.38 14.25
C GLU A 323 -4.97 -55.30 13.16
N VAL A 324 -4.23 -55.59 12.10
CA VAL A 324 -4.11 -54.74 10.92
C VAL A 324 -4.22 -55.62 9.68
N ILE A 325 -5.08 -55.24 8.75
CA ILE A 325 -5.20 -55.90 7.46
C ILE A 325 -4.46 -55.05 6.42
N HIS A 326 -3.60 -55.66 5.63
CA HIS A 326 -2.87 -54.97 4.58
C HIS A 326 -2.88 -55.81 3.29
N GLY A 327 -3.39 -55.20 2.21
CA GLY A 327 -3.32 -55.73 0.86
C GLY A 327 -2.06 -55.27 0.14
N LEU A 328 -1.45 -56.15 -0.65
CA LEU A 328 -0.42 -55.85 -1.62
C LEU A 328 -0.85 -56.45 -2.96
N GLU A 329 -0.85 -55.63 -4.00
CA GLU A 329 -1.25 -56.04 -5.34
C GLU A 329 -0.44 -55.28 -6.36
N TYR A 330 -0.12 -55.96 -7.46
CA TYR A 330 0.56 -55.33 -8.57
C TYR A 330 0.11 -55.98 -9.87
N TYR A 331 -0.38 -55.15 -10.77
CA TYR A 331 -0.87 -55.56 -12.09
C TYR A 331 -0.20 -54.73 -13.18
N HIS A 332 0.06 -55.36 -14.31
CA HIS A 332 0.56 -54.68 -15.50
C HIS A 332 0.09 -55.38 -16.75
N GLY A 333 -0.08 -54.59 -17.81
CA GLY A 333 -0.61 -55.10 -19.07
C GLY A 333 -0.38 -54.15 -20.23
N TYR A 334 -0.93 -54.54 -21.38
CA TYR A 334 -0.94 -53.75 -22.59
C TYR A 334 -2.33 -53.83 -23.23
N SER A 335 -3.00 -52.69 -23.37
CA SER A 335 -4.33 -52.59 -23.98
C SER A 335 -4.45 -51.28 -24.74
N ASP A 336 -5.21 -51.27 -25.82
CA ASP A 336 -5.46 -50.08 -26.67
C ASP A 336 -4.20 -49.35 -27.18
N GLY A 337 -3.09 -50.07 -27.32
CA GLY A 337 -1.83 -49.50 -27.81
C GLY A 337 -0.91 -48.93 -26.72
N GLU A 338 -1.29 -49.00 -25.44
CA GLU A 338 -0.54 -48.44 -24.32
C GLU A 338 -0.22 -49.49 -23.24
N LYS A 339 0.94 -49.33 -22.59
CA LYS A 339 1.33 -50.11 -21.41
C LYS A 339 0.76 -49.45 -20.16
N TRP A 340 0.24 -50.24 -19.24
CA TRP A 340 -0.26 -49.75 -17.96
C TRP A 340 0.25 -50.60 -16.79
N THR A 341 0.28 -49.99 -15.61
CA THR A 341 0.61 -50.64 -14.32
C THR A 341 -0.33 -50.10 -13.25
N GLU A 342 -0.77 -50.95 -12.33
CA GLU A 342 -1.65 -50.62 -11.21
C GLU A 342 -1.16 -51.31 -9.92
N GLY A 343 -1.29 -50.65 -8.77
CA GLY A 343 -0.87 -51.17 -7.46
C GLY A 343 0.61 -50.92 -7.09
N SER A 344 1.05 -51.55 -5.99
CA SER A 344 2.42 -51.48 -5.45
C SER A 344 2.80 -52.80 -4.77
N GLN A 345 4.05 -53.21 -4.94
CA GLN A 345 4.65 -54.36 -4.26
C GLN A 345 5.15 -54.04 -2.84
N SER A 346 5.08 -52.77 -2.40
CA SER A 346 5.60 -52.29 -1.10
C SER A 346 4.83 -51.12 -0.53
#